data_AF-A0A8S9SEH4-F1
#
_entry.id   AF-A0A8S9SEH4-F1
#
_cell.length_a   1.000
_cell.length_b   1.000
_cell.length_c   1.000
_cell.angle_alpha   90.00
_cell.angle_beta   90.00
_cell.angle_gamma   90.00
#
_symmetry.space_group_name_H-M   'P 1'
#
loop_
_entity.id
_entity.type
_entity.pdbx_description
1 polymer ?
#
loop_
_entity_poly.entity_id
_entity_poly.type
_entity_poly.pdbx_seq_one_letter_code
_entity_poly.pdbx_strand_id
1 'polypeptide(L)'
;MKTRYKIEQAMEHYACVVDLLSRSQKISKAEEFIQAMPVKPDASIWASLLRACRTSGDMETAERVCKKIVELNPDDPGYSILASNAYAALRKWDKVSLIRKSLKDKERKKNPGYSWIEVSKKVYLFRAGDVSAPQFEAIHESLEMLYSLIAKEGYVPDPREVSQNLEEEEEEEKRRLVCGHSERLAIAFGLLNTEPLESIMKFY
;
A
#
# COMPACT_ATOMS: atom_id res chain seq x y z
N MET A 1 20.46 5.19 26.29
CA MET A 1 21.35 4.62 25.24
C MET A 1 22.63 5.41 25.09
N LYS A 2 22.59 6.71 24.73
CA LYS A 2 23.80 7.50 24.48
C LYS A 2 24.68 7.74 25.73
N THR A 3 24.08 8.11 26.86
CA THR A 3 24.83 8.42 28.11
C THR A 3 25.29 7.20 28.90
N ARG A 4 24.48 6.13 28.93
CA ARG A 4 24.76 4.91 29.73
C ARG A 4 25.48 3.80 28.96
N TYR A 5 25.19 3.65 27.66
CA TYR A 5 25.72 2.56 26.84
C TYR A 5 26.61 3.05 25.70
N LYS A 6 26.79 4.37 25.53
CA LYS A 6 27.56 5.00 24.44
C LYS A 6 27.11 4.58 23.04
N ILE A 7 25.85 4.12 22.90
CA ILE A 7 25.24 3.76 21.62
C ILE A 7 24.48 4.97 21.08
N GLU A 8 24.82 5.38 19.86
CA GLU A 8 24.03 6.37 19.13
C GLU A 8 22.71 5.76 18.67
N GLN A 9 21.62 6.50 18.88
CA GLN A 9 20.29 6.04 18.53
C GLN A 9 20.09 6.19 17.03
N ALA A 10 20.05 5.07 16.32
CA ALA A 10 19.58 5.00 14.94
C ALA A 10 18.05 5.16 14.84
N MET A 11 17.54 5.48 13.65
CA MET A 11 16.11 5.72 13.39
C MET A 11 15.21 4.56 13.83
N GLU A 12 15.70 3.34 13.67
CA GLU A 12 15.02 2.09 14.04
C GLU A 12 14.70 2.05 15.53
N HIS A 13 15.58 2.59 16.38
CA HIS A 13 15.33 2.63 17.82
C HIS A 13 14.18 3.58 18.17
N TYR A 14 14.07 4.72 17.49
CA TYR A 14 12.95 5.65 17.66
C TYR A 14 11.65 5.03 17.15
N ALA A 15 11.70 4.37 15.98
CA ALA A 15 10.56 3.64 15.43
C ALA A 15 10.05 2.56 16.39
N CYS A 16 10.94 1.80 17.03
CA CYS A 16 10.57 0.81 18.04
C CYS A 16 9.85 1.44 19.25
N VAL A 17 10.32 2.58 19.75
CA VAL A 17 9.67 3.26 20.89
C VAL A 17 8.28 3.76 20.50
N VAL A 18 8.15 4.34 19.31
CA VAL A 18 6.85 4.81 18.79
C VAL A 18 5.89 3.64 18.59
N ASP A 19 6.33 2.53 18.01
CA ASP A 19 5.53 1.31 17.85
C ASP A 19 5.08 0.74 19.20
N LEU A 20 5.97 0.68 20.21
CA LEU A 20 5.64 0.23 21.56
C LEU A 20 4.56 1.12 22.22
N LEU A 21 4.73 2.44 22.16
CA LEU A 21 3.75 3.40 22.70
C LEU A 21 2.41 3.31 21.96
N SER A 22 2.47 3.20 20.63
CA SER A 22 1.32 3.06 19.73
C SER A 22 0.50 1.81 20.05
N ARG A 23 1.15 0.64 20.17
CA ARG A 23 0.50 -0.63 20.53
C ARG A 23 -0.04 -0.65 21.95
N SER A 24 0.56 0.14 22.84
CA SER A 24 0.07 0.34 24.21
C SER A 24 -1.08 1.35 24.31
N GLN A 25 -1.60 1.83 23.17
CA GLN A 25 -2.63 2.90 23.07
C GLN A 25 -2.24 4.21 23.76
N LYS A 26 -0.94 4.48 23.94
CA LYS A 26 -0.43 5.72 24.54
C LYS A 26 -0.12 6.74 23.45
N ILE A 27 -1.14 7.11 22.69
CA ILE A 27 -1.01 7.91 21.46
C ILE A 27 -0.41 9.29 21.74
N SER A 28 -0.91 10.00 22.76
CA SER A 28 -0.37 11.31 23.13
C SER A 28 1.12 11.23 23.49
N LYS A 29 1.54 10.16 24.21
CA LYS A 29 2.96 9.95 24.54
C LYS A 29 3.80 9.59 23.32
N ALA A 30 3.23 8.86 22.36
CA ALA A 30 3.90 8.58 21.10
C ALA A 30 4.10 9.87 20.29
N GLU A 31 3.09 10.74 20.22
CA GLU A 31 3.19 12.04 19.56
C GLU A 31 4.20 12.97 20.26
N GLU A 32 4.16 13.07 21.59
CA GLU A 32 5.15 13.81 22.40
C GLU A 32 6.58 13.29 22.16
N PHE A 33 6.76 11.96 22.13
CA PHE A 33 8.06 11.35 21.88
C PHE A 33 8.60 11.72 20.50
N ILE A 34 7.74 11.68 19.46
CA ILE A 34 8.11 12.08 18.10
C ILE A 34 8.53 13.55 18.05
N GLN A 35 7.80 14.43 18.74
CA GLN A 35 8.13 15.86 18.81
C GLN A 35 9.45 16.14 19.54
N ALA A 36 9.80 15.30 20.52
CA ALA A 36 11.04 15.41 21.29
C ALA A 36 12.25 14.74 20.60
N MET A 37 12.07 14.12 19.42
CA MET A 37 13.19 13.47 18.71
C MET A 37 14.25 14.50 18.30
N PRO A 38 15.54 14.21 18.53
CA PRO A 38 16.64 15.10 18.12
C PRO A 38 16.93 15.02 16.60
N VAL A 39 16.19 14.17 15.87
CA VAL A 39 16.34 13.90 14.44
C VAL A 39 14.97 14.00 13.77
N LYS A 40 14.95 14.38 12.48
CA LYS A 40 13.69 14.49 11.72
C LYS A 40 13.04 13.10 11.60
N PRO A 41 11.78 12.92 12.04
CA PRO A 41 11.09 11.65 11.91
C PRO A 41 10.80 11.31 10.44
N ASP A 42 11.01 10.05 10.06
CA ASP A 42 10.74 9.55 8.72
C ASP A 42 9.28 9.07 8.56
N ALA A 43 8.91 8.68 7.34
CA ALA A 43 7.57 8.20 7.02
C ALA A 43 7.14 6.99 7.87
N SER A 44 8.08 6.11 8.25
CA SER A 44 7.78 4.88 9.00
C SER A 44 7.30 5.19 10.43
N ILE A 45 7.86 6.23 11.04
CA ILE A 45 7.48 6.70 12.39
C ILE A 45 6.05 7.26 12.37
N TRP A 46 5.75 8.12 11.39
CA TRP A 46 4.39 8.67 11.26
C TRP A 46 3.35 7.61 10.90
N ALA A 47 3.71 6.62 10.08
CA ALA A 47 2.85 5.49 9.75
C ALA A 47 2.50 4.65 10.99
N SER A 48 3.45 4.46 11.90
CA SER A 48 3.23 3.74 13.16
C SER A 48 2.25 4.47 14.07
N LEU A 49 2.39 5.80 14.22
CA LEU A 49 1.44 6.60 15.00
C LEU A 49 0.04 6.61 14.39
N LEU A 50 -0.08 6.75 13.07
CA LEU A 50 -1.37 6.69 12.36
C LEU A 50 -2.08 5.36 12.57
N ARG A 51 -1.34 4.25 12.52
CA ARG A 51 -1.89 2.91 12.79
C ARG A 51 -2.48 2.82 14.20
N ALA A 52 -1.84 3.46 15.18
CA ALA A 52 -2.33 3.56 16.55
C ALA A 52 -3.65 4.33 16.60
N CYS A 53 -3.68 5.53 16.01
CA CYS A 53 -4.86 6.41 15.98
C CYS A 53 -6.08 5.72 15.34
N ARG A 54 -5.86 4.96 14.27
CA ARG A 54 -6.92 4.17 13.64
C ARG A 54 -7.47 3.10 14.57
N THR A 55 -6.60 2.39 15.28
CA THR A 55 -7.02 1.29 16.18
C THR A 55 -7.77 1.81 17.41
N SER A 56 -7.40 2.99 17.91
CA SER A 56 -8.06 3.60 19.07
C SER A 56 -9.28 4.48 18.73
N GLY A 57 -9.47 4.83 17.45
CA GLY A 57 -10.47 5.82 17.03
C GLY A 57 -10.10 7.28 17.34
N ASP A 58 -8.83 7.59 17.57
CA ASP A 58 -8.35 8.97 17.82
C ASP A 58 -8.21 9.74 16.50
N MET A 59 -9.34 10.24 16.02
CA MET A 59 -9.44 10.94 14.72
C MET A 59 -8.75 12.30 14.73
N GLU A 60 -8.68 12.95 15.89
CA GLU A 60 -8.09 14.29 16.03
C GLU A 60 -6.57 14.22 15.86
N THR A 61 -5.91 13.30 16.56
CA THR A 61 -4.47 13.08 16.43
C THR A 61 -4.13 12.60 15.02
N ALA A 62 -4.92 11.69 14.45
CA ALA A 62 -4.74 11.24 13.08
C ALA A 62 -4.79 12.41 12.07
N GLU A 63 -5.71 13.35 12.22
CA GLU A 63 -5.79 14.51 11.33
C GLU A 63 -4.55 15.42 11.43
N ARG A 64 -4.04 15.66 12.66
CA ARG A 64 -2.79 16.42 12.84
C ARG A 64 -1.62 15.73 12.17
N VAL A 65 -1.49 14.41 12.36
CA VAL A 65 -0.43 13.61 11.74
C VAL A 65 -0.53 13.62 10.22
N CYS A 66 -1.73 13.48 9.64
CA CYS A 66 -1.95 13.58 8.19
C CYS A 66 -1.43 14.91 7.63
N LYS A 67 -1.80 16.03 8.25
CA LYS A 67 -1.32 17.36 7.83
C LYS A 67 0.20 17.44 7.88
N LYS A 68 0.81 16.88 8.93
CA LYS A 68 2.27 16.86 9.09
C LYS A 68 2.97 16.04 8.00
N ILE A 69 2.45 14.87 7.65
CA ILE A 69 3.00 14.02 6.59
C ILE A 69 3.01 14.75 5.26
N VAL A 70 1.93 15.45 4.92
CA VAL A 70 1.83 16.24 3.68
C VAL A 70 2.84 17.40 3.66
N GLU A 71 3.05 18.07 4.80
CA GLU A 71 4.04 19.15 4.93
C GLU A 71 5.50 18.67 4.86
N LEU A 72 5.80 17.44 5.28
CA LEU A 72 7.18 16.96 5.45
C LEU A 72 7.94 16.78 4.14
N ASN A 73 7.26 16.23 3.13
CA ASN A 73 7.81 16.06 1.79
C ASN A 73 6.67 15.85 0.76
N PRO A 74 6.04 16.92 0.26
CA PRO A 74 4.92 16.81 -0.68
C PRO A 74 5.32 16.23 -2.05
N ASP A 75 6.62 16.19 -2.36
CA ASP A 75 7.14 15.66 -3.63
C ASP A 75 7.54 14.19 -3.56
N ASP A 76 7.62 13.61 -2.36
CA ASP A 76 7.86 12.19 -2.18
C ASP A 76 6.56 11.39 -2.34
N PRO A 77 6.50 10.42 -3.27
CA PRO A 77 5.32 9.58 -3.46
C PRO A 77 4.98 8.74 -2.23
N GLY A 78 5.98 8.29 -1.46
CA GLY A 78 5.76 7.51 -0.24
C GLY A 78 5.03 8.30 0.82
N TYR A 79 5.40 9.56 1.05
CA TYR A 79 4.67 10.47 1.95
C TYR A 79 3.26 10.78 1.43
N SER A 80 3.10 10.97 0.12
CA SER A 80 1.79 11.21 -0.49
C SER A 80 0.86 9.98 -0.36
N ILE A 81 1.37 8.78 -0.62
CA ILE A 81 0.63 7.52 -0.44
C ILE A 81 0.27 7.34 1.04
N LEU A 82 1.21 7.57 1.95
CA LEU A 82 0.96 7.48 3.38
C LEU A 82 -0.14 8.44 3.83
N ALA A 83 -0.11 9.70 3.38
CA ALA A 83 -1.15 10.69 3.66
C ALA A 83 -2.51 10.28 3.05
N SER A 84 -2.52 9.75 1.83
CA SER A 84 -3.74 9.24 1.18
C SER A 84 -4.37 8.11 1.99
N ASN A 85 -3.58 7.11 2.41
CA ASN A 85 -4.06 5.99 3.21
C ASN A 85 -4.58 6.45 4.58
N ALA A 86 -3.94 7.46 5.16
CA ALA A 86 -4.35 8.06 6.41
C ALA A 86 -5.68 8.82 6.29
N TYR A 87 -5.86 9.63 5.24
CA TYR A 87 -7.15 10.30 4.97
C TYR A 87 -8.28 9.31 4.63
N ALA A 88 -7.97 8.20 3.96
CA ALA A 88 -8.92 7.13 3.72
C ALA A 88 -9.40 6.50 5.04
N ALA A 89 -8.49 6.25 5.99
CA ALA A 89 -8.84 5.79 7.33
C ALA A 89 -9.74 6.78 8.10
N LEU A 90 -9.64 8.09 7.77
CA LEU A 90 -10.48 9.14 8.33
C LEU A 90 -11.78 9.39 7.55
N ARG A 91 -12.07 8.60 6.50
CA ARG A 91 -13.20 8.79 5.58
C ARG A 91 -13.23 10.18 4.92
N LYS A 92 -12.07 10.85 4.81
CA LYS A 92 -11.93 12.15 4.14
C LYS A 92 -11.62 11.96 2.65
N TRP A 93 -12.60 11.44 1.91
CA TRP A 93 -12.46 11.04 0.51
C TRP A 93 -12.15 12.19 -0.44
N ASP A 94 -12.55 13.41 -0.08
CA ASP A 94 -12.17 14.65 -0.76
C ASP A 94 -10.64 14.83 -0.75
N LYS A 95 -9.99 14.61 0.40
CA LYS A 95 -8.53 14.71 0.54
C LYS A 95 -7.81 13.57 -0.18
N VAL A 96 -8.34 12.35 -0.09
CA VAL A 96 -7.81 11.19 -0.82
C VAL A 96 -7.80 11.48 -2.33
N SER A 97 -8.90 12.00 -2.86
CA SER A 97 -9.04 12.31 -4.28
C SER A 97 -8.05 13.39 -4.74
N LEU A 98 -7.85 14.44 -3.93
CA LEU A 98 -6.87 15.49 -4.22
C LEU A 98 -5.43 14.94 -4.27
N ILE A 99 -5.06 14.11 -3.30
CA ILE A 99 -3.72 13.51 -3.26
C ILE A 99 -3.51 12.56 -4.45
N ARG A 100 -4.49 11.70 -4.75
CA ARG A 100 -4.42 10.79 -5.92
C ARG A 100 -4.32 11.54 -7.23
N LYS A 101 -5.01 12.66 -7.39
CA LYS A 101 -4.90 13.52 -8.58
C LYS A 101 -3.49 14.10 -8.70
N SER A 102 -2.96 14.66 -7.61
CA SER A 102 -1.59 15.18 -7.58
C SER A 102 -0.55 14.10 -7.88
N LEU A 103 -0.74 12.89 -7.35
CA LEU A 103 0.11 11.73 -7.63
C LEU A 103 0.04 11.33 -9.11
N LYS A 104 -1.13 11.24 -9.72
CA LYS A 104 -1.28 10.94 -11.16
C LYS A 104 -0.59 11.98 -12.04
N ASP A 105 -0.72 13.27 -11.69
CA ASP A 105 -0.06 14.36 -12.42
C ASP A 105 1.47 14.27 -12.30
N LYS A 106 2.00 13.77 -11.17
CA LYS A 106 3.43 13.49 -10.96
C LYS A 106 3.88 12.17 -11.60
N GLU A 107 3.05 11.13 -11.58
CA GLU A 107 3.30 9.81 -12.18
C GLU A 107 3.35 9.86 -13.70
N ARG A 108 2.63 10.79 -14.35
CA ARG A 108 2.83 11.08 -15.79
C ARG A 108 4.29 11.43 -16.14
N LYS A 109 5.14 11.73 -15.16
CA LYS A 109 6.59 11.97 -15.31
C LYS A 109 7.47 10.79 -14.91
N LYS A 110 6.93 9.71 -14.31
CA LYS A 110 7.69 8.51 -13.93
C LYS A 110 7.33 7.34 -14.85
N ASN A 111 8.32 6.50 -15.14
CA ASN A 111 8.05 5.25 -15.83
C ASN A 111 7.20 4.35 -14.93
N PRO A 112 6.11 3.76 -15.43
CA PRO A 112 5.29 2.84 -14.65
C PRO A 112 6.10 1.62 -14.20
N GLY A 113 5.72 1.04 -13.06
CA GLY A 113 6.24 -0.25 -12.63
C GLY A 113 5.70 -1.37 -13.53
N TYR A 114 6.54 -2.35 -13.83
CA TYR A 114 6.19 -3.54 -14.60
C TYR A 114 6.50 -4.77 -13.78
N SER A 115 5.65 -5.78 -13.91
CA SER A 115 6.00 -7.16 -13.59
C SER A 115 6.28 -7.89 -14.89
N TRP A 116 7.15 -8.88 -14.87
CA TRP A 116 7.38 -9.71 -16.05
C TRP A 116 7.50 -11.18 -15.68
N ILE A 117 7.27 -12.02 -16.67
CA ILE A 117 7.38 -13.48 -16.56
C ILE A 117 8.03 -14.03 -17.81
N GLU A 118 8.80 -15.11 -17.66
CA GLU A 118 9.39 -15.84 -18.77
C GLU A 118 8.64 -17.16 -18.96
N VAL A 119 7.99 -17.33 -20.12
CA VAL A 119 7.28 -18.56 -20.49
C VAL A 119 7.82 -19.04 -21.83
N SER A 120 8.22 -20.31 -21.92
CA SER A 120 8.78 -20.89 -23.15
C SER A 120 9.93 -20.04 -23.74
N LYS A 121 10.82 -19.52 -22.88
CA LYS A 121 11.95 -18.63 -23.24
C LYS A 121 11.56 -17.27 -23.85
N LYS A 122 10.32 -16.84 -23.67
CA LYS A 122 9.83 -15.51 -24.07
C LYS A 122 9.45 -14.71 -22.83
N VAL A 123 9.86 -13.45 -22.79
CA VAL A 123 9.54 -12.52 -21.70
C VAL A 123 8.26 -11.76 -22.03
N TYR A 124 7.32 -11.76 -21.09
CA TYR A 124 6.06 -11.04 -21.16
C TYR A 124 6.04 -9.99 -20.05
N LEU A 125 5.73 -8.74 -20.40
CA LEU A 125 5.66 -7.63 -19.45
C LEU A 125 4.20 -7.27 -19.21
N PHE A 126 3.89 -6.96 -17.95
CA PHE A 126 2.57 -6.60 -17.47
C PHE A 126 2.67 -5.30 -16.69
N ARG A 127 1.73 -4.39 -16.97
CA ARG A 127 1.56 -3.14 -16.25
C ARG A 127 0.20 -3.16 -15.56
N ALA A 128 0.13 -2.54 -14.38
CA ALA A 128 -1.15 -2.40 -13.66
C ALA A 128 -2.18 -1.65 -14.53
N GLY A 129 -3.38 -2.22 -14.65
CA GLY A 129 -4.46 -1.69 -15.50
C GLY A 129 -4.21 -1.79 -17.01
N ASP A 130 -3.26 -2.61 -17.46
CA ASP A 130 -2.98 -2.79 -18.88
C ASP A 130 -4.00 -3.74 -19.53
N VAL A 131 -4.83 -3.17 -20.40
CA VAL A 131 -5.85 -3.90 -21.18
C VAL A 131 -5.32 -4.39 -22.53
N SER A 132 -4.06 -4.10 -22.87
CA SER A 132 -3.44 -4.47 -24.14
C SER A 132 -2.64 -5.78 -24.08
N ALA A 133 -2.65 -6.45 -22.93
CA ALA A 133 -1.94 -7.70 -22.74
C ALA A 133 -2.48 -8.82 -23.67
N PRO A 134 -1.62 -9.67 -24.24
CA PRO A 134 -2.07 -10.87 -24.93
C PRO A 134 -2.91 -11.75 -23.99
N GLN A 135 -4.02 -12.30 -24.48
CA GLN A 135 -4.95 -13.15 -23.70
C GLN A 135 -5.59 -12.42 -22.51
N PHE A 136 -5.74 -11.09 -22.57
CA PHE A 136 -6.27 -10.26 -21.50
C PHE A 136 -7.56 -10.83 -20.87
N GLU A 137 -8.53 -11.25 -21.70
CA GLU A 137 -9.79 -11.84 -21.26
C GLU A 137 -9.56 -13.13 -20.45
N ALA A 138 -8.73 -14.05 -20.96
CA ALA A 138 -8.46 -15.33 -20.30
C ALA A 138 -7.69 -15.15 -18.97
N ILE A 139 -6.75 -14.20 -18.91
CA ILE A 139 -6.03 -13.82 -17.69
C ILE A 139 -7.03 -13.32 -16.64
N HIS A 140 -7.98 -12.47 -17.05
CA HIS A 140 -9.02 -11.93 -16.19
C HIS A 140 -9.94 -13.01 -15.64
N GLU A 141 -10.47 -13.87 -16.51
CA GLU A 141 -11.33 -14.98 -16.11
C GLU A 141 -10.62 -15.91 -15.12
N SER A 142 -9.33 -16.17 -15.34
CA SER A 142 -8.52 -16.99 -14.44
C SER A 142 -8.34 -16.36 -13.06
N LEU A 143 -8.11 -15.05 -13.01
CA LEU A 143 -8.00 -14.32 -11.74
C LEU A 143 -9.34 -14.28 -11.00
N GLU A 144 -10.46 -14.06 -11.69
CA GLU A 144 -11.79 -14.13 -11.08
C GLU A 144 -12.09 -15.51 -10.50
N MET A 145 -11.74 -16.57 -11.24
CA MET A 145 -11.86 -17.95 -10.77
C MET A 145 -11.02 -18.16 -9.51
N LEU A 146 -9.74 -17.76 -9.50
CA LEU A 146 -8.84 -17.84 -8.35
C LEU A 146 -9.41 -17.11 -7.14
N TYR A 147 -9.92 -15.89 -7.32
CA TYR A 147 -10.58 -15.14 -6.25
C TYR A 147 -11.78 -15.89 -5.68
N SER A 148 -12.62 -16.46 -6.54
CA SER A 148 -13.79 -17.23 -6.11
C SER A 148 -13.40 -18.48 -5.31
N LEU A 149 -12.31 -19.15 -5.68
CA LEU A 149 -11.79 -20.33 -4.98
C LEU A 149 -11.22 -19.94 -3.61
N ILE A 150 -10.39 -18.90 -3.57
CA ILE A 150 -9.76 -18.42 -2.33
C ILE A 150 -10.83 -17.92 -1.34
N ALA A 151 -11.90 -17.27 -1.83
CA ALA A 151 -13.03 -16.87 -1.01
C ALA A 151 -13.81 -18.08 -0.44
N LYS A 152 -14.00 -19.16 -1.22
CA LYS A 152 -14.62 -20.41 -0.74
C LYS A 152 -13.82 -21.09 0.38
N GLU A 153 -12.50 -20.97 0.34
CA GLU A 153 -11.59 -21.45 1.40
C GLU A 153 -11.56 -20.53 2.64
N GLY A 154 -12.39 -19.48 2.68
CA GLY A 154 -12.58 -18.62 3.84
C GLY A 154 -11.69 -17.37 3.88
N TYR A 155 -11.01 -17.03 2.78
CA TYR A 155 -10.30 -15.76 2.69
C TYR A 155 -11.29 -14.59 2.66
N VAL A 156 -11.11 -13.65 3.58
CA VAL A 156 -11.84 -12.38 3.63
C VAL A 156 -10.86 -11.27 3.21
N PRO A 157 -11.12 -10.57 2.09
CA PRO A 157 -10.32 -9.42 1.69
C PRO A 157 -10.23 -8.37 2.80
N ASP A 158 -9.06 -7.75 3.00
CA ASP A 158 -8.92 -6.68 3.97
C ASP A 158 -9.79 -5.47 3.54
N PRO A 159 -10.79 -5.06 4.33
CA PRO A 159 -11.67 -3.94 3.99
C PRO A 159 -10.95 -2.59 3.88
N ARG A 160 -9.63 -2.53 4.15
CA ARG A 160 -8.78 -1.35 3.95
C ARG A 160 -8.11 -1.30 2.57
N GLU A 161 -8.05 -2.44 1.87
CA GLU A 161 -7.68 -2.55 0.44
C GLU A 161 -8.93 -2.42 -0.46
N VAL A 162 -10.12 -2.64 0.12
CA VAL A 162 -11.43 -2.53 -0.51
C VAL A 162 -11.97 -1.12 -0.28
N SER A 163 -12.21 -0.38 -1.36
CA SER A 163 -12.68 1.00 -1.28
C SER A 163 -14.19 0.99 -1.06
N GLN A 164 -14.65 0.89 0.18
CA GLN A 164 -16.09 0.88 0.45
C GLN A 164 -16.74 2.23 0.12
N ASN A 165 -17.55 2.28 -0.94
CA ASN A 165 -18.92 2.82 -0.95
C ASN A 165 -19.71 2.56 -2.26
N LEU A 166 -20.75 1.74 -2.12
CA LEU A 166 -22.11 1.76 -2.68
C LEU A 166 -22.36 1.90 -4.22
N GLU A 167 -22.90 0.77 -4.72
CA GLU A 167 -24.01 0.61 -5.66
C GLU A 167 -23.76 0.80 -7.17
N GLU A 168 -22.71 1.49 -7.62
CA GLU A 168 -22.35 1.54 -9.06
C GLU A 168 -20.91 1.05 -9.38
N GLU A 169 -20.13 0.68 -8.36
CA GLU A 169 -18.70 0.33 -8.51
C GLU A 169 -18.38 -1.17 -8.49
N GLU A 170 -19.36 -2.09 -8.49
CA GLU A 170 -19.05 -3.52 -8.37
C GLU A 170 -18.12 -4.02 -9.48
N GLU A 171 -18.29 -3.51 -10.71
CA GLU A 171 -17.49 -3.91 -11.87
C GLU A 171 -16.13 -3.17 -11.97
N GLU A 172 -16.04 -1.92 -11.50
CA GLU A 172 -14.77 -1.18 -11.44
C GLU A 172 -13.91 -1.64 -10.25
N GLU A 173 -14.54 -1.99 -9.13
CA GLU A 173 -13.90 -2.57 -7.95
C GLU A 173 -13.42 -4.00 -8.22
N LYS A 174 -14.22 -4.83 -8.91
CA LYS A 174 -13.79 -6.13 -9.43
C LYS A 174 -12.62 -5.98 -10.41
N ARG A 175 -12.67 -4.99 -11.32
CA ARG A 175 -11.53 -4.66 -12.19
C ARG A 175 -10.30 -4.21 -11.41
N ARG A 176 -10.41 -3.45 -10.32
CA ARG A 176 -9.26 -3.07 -9.49
C ARG A 176 -8.68 -4.24 -8.71
N LEU A 177 -9.52 -5.13 -8.18
CA LEU A 177 -9.09 -6.35 -7.50
C LEU A 177 -8.35 -7.31 -8.45
N VAL A 178 -8.87 -7.44 -9.68
CA VAL A 178 -8.33 -8.35 -10.70
C VAL A 178 -7.14 -7.74 -11.46
N CYS A 179 -7.18 -6.45 -11.78
CA CYS A 179 -6.27 -5.78 -12.72
C CYS A 179 -5.36 -4.71 -12.07
N GLY A 180 -5.54 -4.44 -10.77
CA GLY A 180 -4.84 -3.36 -10.07
C GLY A 180 -3.35 -3.61 -9.82
N HIS A 181 -2.88 -4.84 -10.02
CA HIS A 181 -1.50 -5.24 -9.74
C HIS A 181 -0.90 -5.99 -10.92
N SER A 182 0.21 -5.48 -11.47
CA SER A 182 0.95 -6.11 -12.56
C SER A 182 1.42 -7.52 -12.24
N GLU A 183 1.69 -7.79 -10.96
CA GLU A 183 2.16 -9.06 -10.42
C GLU A 183 1.07 -10.13 -10.58
N ARG A 184 -0.19 -9.78 -10.30
CA ARG A 184 -1.34 -10.69 -10.43
C ARG A 184 -1.56 -11.09 -11.89
N LEU A 185 -1.45 -10.12 -12.81
CA LEU A 185 -1.55 -10.37 -14.25
C LEU A 185 -0.44 -11.32 -14.73
N ALA A 186 0.81 -11.09 -14.31
CA ALA A 186 1.94 -11.94 -14.66
C ALA A 186 1.78 -13.38 -14.13
N ILE A 187 1.31 -13.54 -12.88
CA ILE A 187 1.05 -14.85 -12.27
C ILE A 187 -0.03 -15.60 -13.04
N ALA A 188 -1.17 -14.95 -13.33
CA ALA A 188 -2.27 -15.59 -14.05
C ALA A 188 -1.89 -15.97 -15.49
N PHE A 189 -1.13 -15.12 -16.18
CA PHE A 189 -0.57 -15.48 -17.49
C PHE A 189 0.35 -16.69 -17.40
N GLY A 190 1.20 -16.76 -16.37
CA GLY A 190 2.05 -17.92 -16.10
C GLY A 190 1.23 -19.19 -15.95
N LEU A 191 0.24 -19.19 -15.05
CA LEU A 191 -0.63 -20.34 -14.79
C LEU A 191 -1.37 -20.84 -16.05
N LEU A 192 -1.77 -19.94 -16.94
CA LEU A 192 -2.43 -20.29 -18.20
C LEU A 192 -1.49 -20.90 -19.25
N ASN A 193 -0.21 -20.54 -19.23
CA ASN A 193 0.72 -20.83 -20.33
C ASN A 193 1.87 -21.78 -19.92
N THR A 194 1.82 -22.38 -18.72
CA THR A 194 2.82 -23.35 -18.25
C THR A 194 2.16 -24.66 -17.81
N GLU A 195 2.82 -25.79 -18.07
CA GLU A 195 2.36 -27.07 -17.53
C GLU A 195 2.65 -27.17 -16.02
N PRO A 196 1.82 -27.92 -15.27
CA PRO A 196 2.09 -28.19 -13.87
C PRO A 196 3.40 -28.98 -13.80
N LEU A 197 4.51 -28.30 -13.41
CA LEU A 197 5.88 -28.76 -13.08
C LEU A 197 7.02 -28.01 -13.81
N GLU A 198 6.74 -27.11 -14.76
CA GLU A 198 7.79 -26.17 -15.22
C GLU A 198 8.04 -25.10 -14.14
N SER A 199 9.28 -24.65 -13.95
CA SER A 199 9.59 -23.57 -12.98
C SER A 199 9.24 -22.21 -13.58
N ILE A 200 8.32 -21.49 -12.93
CA ILE A 200 7.54 -20.41 -13.59
C ILE A 200 7.98 -18.99 -13.20
N MET A 201 8.65 -18.79 -12.05
CA MET A 201 8.89 -17.43 -11.55
C MET A 201 10.32 -17.21 -11.07
N LYS A 202 11.03 -16.31 -11.76
CA LYS A 202 12.19 -15.61 -11.22
C LYS A 202 11.78 -14.18 -10.93
N PHE A 203 11.57 -13.86 -9.65
CA PHE A 203 11.48 -12.47 -9.19
C PHE A 203 12.90 -11.92 -9.09
N TYR A 204 13.20 -10.84 -9.80
CA TYR A 204 14.44 -10.06 -9.61
C TYR A 204 14.10 -8.72 -8.96
#